data_AF-A0A7Y4I0A5-F1
#
_entry.id   AF-A0A7Y4I0A5-F1
#
_cell.length_a   1.000
_cell.length_b   1.000
_cell.length_c   1.000
_cell.angle_alpha   90.00
_cell.angle_beta   90.00
_cell.angle_gamma   90.00
#
_symmetry.space_group_name_H-M   'P 1'
#
loop_
_entity.id
_entity.type
_entity.pdbx_description
1 polymer ?
#
loop_
_entity_poly.entity_id
_entity_poly.type
_entity_poly.pdbx_seq_one_letter_code
_entity_poly.pdbx_strand_id
1 'polypeptide(L)'
;MTDSPEEFDLDGWVKGIKRPERSVTIYQRPDIIAELDELERQIKTARRVAQDDEGSLGSKRSLRALEGEYQRMAQEFSNSALTIRLRLVDADEKKRIVAKSKNGDMADFAGRMWSAAMISPKVTPKQALALLSSIDEVQLAAVQEKFDAMHADMPSVSADFLPKSSGRGSGTE
;
A
#
# COMPACT_ATOMS: atom_id res chain seq x y z
N MET A 1 -7.48 -30.18 -42.22
CA MET A 1 -8.02 -29.27 -41.20
C MET A 1 -7.19 -28.01 -41.29
N THR A 2 -7.72 -26.98 -41.92
CA THR A 2 -7.07 -25.67 -42.06
C THR A 2 -7.47 -24.84 -40.84
N ASP A 3 -6.58 -24.78 -39.84
CA ASP A 3 -6.66 -23.77 -38.78
C ASP A 3 -6.34 -22.42 -39.42
N SER A 4 -7.38 -21.68 -39.78
CA SER A 4 -7.25 -20.26 -40.08
C SER A 4 -6.88 -19.54 -38.77
N PRO A 5 -5.84 -18.69 -38.73
CA PRO A 5 -5.55 -17.90 -37.54
C PRO A 5 -6.78 -17.06 -37.18
N GLU A 6 -7.22 -17.12 -35.91
CA GLU A 6 -8.29 -16.26 -35.43
C GLU A 6 -7.93 -14.79 -35.71
N GLU A 7 -8.81 -14.07 -36.39
CA GLU A 7 -8.62 -12.65 -36.70
C GLU A 7 -8.66 -11.84 -35.40
N PHE A 8 -7.63 -11.02 -35.17
CA PHE A 8 -7.53 -10.22 -33.95
C PHE A 8 -8.62 -9.14 -33.90
N ASP A 9 -9.52 -9.22 -32.91
CA ASP A 9 -10.56 -8.22 -32.64
C ASP A 9 -9.96 -6.95 -31.99
N LEU A 10 -9.50 -6.02 -32.82
CA LEU A 10 -8.98 -4.73 -32.37
C LEU A 10 -10.04 -3.89 -31.65
N ASP A 11 -11.30 -3.94 -32.08
CA ASP A 11 -12.38 -3.14 -31.47
C ASP A 11 -12.68 -3.61 -30.05
N GLY A 12 -12.71 -4.93 -29.84
CA GLY A 12 -12.80 -5.53 -28.52
C GLY A 12 -11.61 -5.15 -27.64
N TRP A 13 -10.39 -5.18 -28.19
CA TRP A 13 -9.19 -4.79 -27.48
C TRP A 13 -9.23 -3.33 -27.02
N VAL A 14 -9.60 -2.41 -27.91
CA VAL A 14 -9.71 -0.96 -27.61
C VAL A 14 -10.79 -0.70 -26.56
N LYS A 15 -11.96 -1.36 -26.65
CA LYS A 15 -13.02 -1.26 -25.64
C LYS A 15 -12.59 -1.79 -24.27
N GLY A 16 -11.63 -2.71 -24.24
CA GLY A 16 -11.06 -3.29 -23.02
C GLY A 16 -10.07 -2.39 -22.29
N ILE A 17 -9.60 -1.29 -22.91
CA ILE A 17 -8.58 -0.40 -22.30
C ILE A 17 -9.14 0.23 -21.03
N LYS A 18 -8.45 -0.01 -19.92
CA LYS A 18 -8.71 0.63 -18.63
C LYS A 18 -7.55 1.54 -18.26
N ARG A 19 -7.84 2.54 -17.44
CA ARG A 19 -6.82 3.43 -16.90
C ARG A 19 -5.92 2.68 -15.92
N PRO A 20 -4.63 3.02 -15.85
CA PRO A 20 -3.76 2.52 -14.80
C PRO A 20 -4.33 2.86 -13.42
N GLU A 21 -4.19 1.89 -12.52
CA GLU A 21 -4.52 2.01 -11.11
C GLU A 21 -3.36 1.48 -10.26
N ARG A 22 -3.18 2.07 -9.08
CA ARG A 22 -2.15 1.68 -8.12
C ARG A 22 -2.74 1.72 -6.72
N SER A 23 -2.16 0.93 -5.82
CA SER A 23 -2.53 0.96 -4.40
C SER A 23 -1.32 1.30 -3.56
N VAL A 24 -1.56 2.01 -2.46
CA VAL A 24 -0.56 2.40 -1.46
C VAL A 24 -1.19 2.27 -0.08
N THR A 25 -0.44 1.74 0.88
CA THR A 25 -0.90 1.63 2.27
C THR A 25 -0.21 2.70 3.10
N ILE A 26 -1.01 3.44 3.85
CA ILE A 26 -0.57 4.42 4.85
C ILE A 26 -1.00 3.96 6.25
N TYR A 27 -0.41 4.51 7.29
CA TYR A 27 -0.61 4.17 8.70
C TYR A 27 -0.95 5.43 9.49
N GLN A 28 -2.01 5.35 10.28
CA GLN A 28 -2.42 6.43 11.19
C GLN A 28 -1.53 6.52 12.45
N ARG A 29 -0.91 5.41 12.86
CA ARG A 29 -0.09 5.33 14.07
C ARG A 29 1.38 5.02 13.76
N PRO A 30 2.11 5.87 13.02
CA PRO A 30 3.55 5.69 12.85
C PRO A 30 4.32 5.97 14.15
N ASP A 31 3.70 6.65 15.12
CA ASP A 31 4.28 7.00 16.42
C ASP A 31 4.73 5.77 17.22
N ILE A 32 3.97 4.67 17.15
CA ILE A 32 4.20 3.49 18.01
C ILE A 32 5.36 2.59 17.58
N ILE A 33 6.04 2.93 16.49
CA ILE A 33 7.16 2.13 15.98
C ILE A 33 8.30 2.11 17.00
N ALA A 34 8.60 3.23 17.66
CA ALA A 34 9.67 3.31 18.64
C ALA A 34 9.40 2.43 19.88
N GLU A 35 8.15 2.36 20.34
CA GLU A 35 7.74 1.51 21.44
C GLU A 35 7.79 0.03 21.06
N LEU A 36 7.42 -0.32 19.81
CA LEU A 36 7.57 -1.67 19.28
C LEU A 36 9.04 -2.10 19.24
N ASP A 37 9.93 -1.22 18.79
CA ASP A 37 11.37 -1.47 18.78
C ASP A 37 11.89 -1.71 20.21
N GLU A 38 11.45 -0.89 21.17
CA GLU A 38 11.84 -1.05 22.57
C GLU A 38 11.36 -2.36 23.16
N LEU A 39 10.09 -2.72 22.95
CA LEU A 39 9.53 -4.00 23.38
C LEU A 39 10.29 -5.17 22.75
N GLU A 40 10.70 -5.07 21.49
CA GLU A 40 11.54 -6.09 20.86
C GLU A 40 12.89 -6.27 21.58
N ARG A 41 13.56 -5.16 21.95
CA ARG A 41 14.82 -5.21 22.72
C ARG A 41 14.61 -5.85 24.10
N GLN A 42 13.53 -5.49 24.79
CA GLN A 42 13.20 -6.05 26.11
C GLN A 42 12.89 -7.54 26.03
N ILE A 43 12.10 -7.97 25.03
CA ILE A 43 11.80 -9.39 24.78
C ILE A 43 13.08 -10.16 24.48
N LYS A 44 13.97 -9.64 23.62
CA LYS A 44 15.27 -10.29 23.33
C LYS A 44 16.09 -10.51 24.59
N THR A 45 16.12 -9.53 25.49
CA THR A 45 16.85 -9.62 26.77
C THR A 45 16.18 -10.61 27.72
N ALA A 46 14.87 -10.50 27.91
CA ALA A 46 14.09 -11.37 28.79
C ALA A 46 14.15 -12.84 28.34
N ARG A 47 14.17 -13.11 27.03
CA ARG A 47 14.35 -14.46 26.48
C ARG A 47 15.70 -15.07 26.87
N ARG A 48 16.79 -14.30 26.80
CA ARG A 48 18.12 -14.78 27.21
C ARG A 48 18.14 -15.13 28.70
N VAL A 49 17.65 -14.23 29.55
CA VAL A 49 17.56 -14.47 31.00
C VAL A 49 16.70 -15.70 31.32
N ALA A 50 15.55 -15.87 30.66
CA ALA A 50 14.69 -17.03 30.88
C ALA A 50 15.32 -18.36 30.43
N GLN A 51 16.28 -18.33 29.50
CA GLN A 51 17.05 -19.49 29.06
C GLN A 51 18.20 -19.82 30.02
N ASP A 52 18.88 -18.80 30.56
CA ASP A 52 20.03 -18.96 31.44
C ASP A 52 19.64 -19.39 32.88
N ASP A 53 18.45 -19.01 33.35
CA ASP A 53 18.06 -19.05 34.77
C ASP A 53 17.18 -20.28 35.15
N GLU A 54 17.33 -21.42 34.45
CA GLU A 54 16.48 -22.63 34.56
C GLU A 54 14.96 -22.33 34.67
N GLY A 55 14.53 -21.23 34.05
CA GLY A 55 13.13 -20.90 33.89
C GLY A 55 12.36 -20.69 35.18
N SER A 56 12.90 -19.88 36.11
CA SER A 56 12.10 -19.29 37.19
C SER A 56 10.73 -18.83 36.66
N LEU A 57 9.66 -19.23 37.36
CA LEU A 57 8.28 -18.91 36.99
C LEU A 57 8.06 -17.39 36.86
N GLY A 58 8.83 -16.58 37.59
CA GLY A 58 8.82 -15.12 37.48
C GLY A 58 9.33 -14.61 36.12
N SER A 59 10.50 -15.09 35.68
CA SER A 59 11.12 -14.71 34.40
C SER A 59 10.25 -15.11 33.20
N LYS A 60 9.64 -16.30 33.23
CA LYS A 60 8.69 -16.76 32.20
C LYS A 60 7.37 -16.01 32.19
N ARG A 61 6.91 -15.48 33.32
CA ARG A 61 5.70 -14.65 33.39
C ARG A 61 5.96 -13.25 32.84
N SER A 62 7.12 -12.67 33.18
CA SER A 62 7.56 -11.37 32.67
C SER A 62 7.70 -11.39 31.14
N LEU A 63 8.38 -12.40 30.59
CA LEU A 63 8.51 -12.57 29.14
C LEU A 63 7.15 -12.63 28.44
N ARG A 64 6.20 -13.43 28.96
CA ARG A 64 4.86 -13.53 28.39
C ARG A 64 4.08 -12.21 28.43
N ALA A 65 4.28 -11.38 29.45
CA ALA A 65 3.66 -10.07 29.53
C ALA A 65 4.18 -9.14 28.42
N LEU A 66 5.50 -9.09 28.23
CA LEU A 66 6.14 -8.30 27.17
C LEU A 66 5.70 -8.76 25.77
N GLU A 67 5.66 -10.07 25.51
CA GLU A 67 5.19 -10.62 24.23
C GLU A 67 3.71 -10.29 23.98
N GLY A 68 2.86 -10.35 25.01
CA GLY A 68 1.46 -9.96 24.90
C GLY A 68 1.28 -8.47 24.61
N GLU A 69 2.08 -7.60 25.24
CA GLU A 69 2.05 -6.16 24.97
C GLU A 69 2.53 -5.84 23.55
N TYR A 70 3.63 -6.46 23.11
CA TYR A 70 4.11 -6.33 21.73
C TYR A 70 3.04 -6.76 20.73
N GLN A 71 2.40 -7.91 20.94
CA GLN A 71 1.32 -8.39 20.06
C GLN A 71 0.14 -7.41 20.01
N ARG A 72 -0.27 -6.85 21.15
CA ARG A 72 -1.32 -5.83 21.20
C ARG A 72 -0.94 -4.59 20.39
N MET A 73 0.25 -4.04 20.60
CA MET A 73 0.70 -2.84 19.89
C MET A 73 0.93 -3.09 18.40
N ALA A 74 1.45 -4.26 18.03
CA ALA A 74 1.60 -4.65 16.63
C ALA A 74 0.23 -4.78 15.95
N GLN A 75 -0.78 -5.29 16.66
CA GLN A 75 -2.16 -5.32 16.16
C GLN A 75 -2.75 -3.91 16.02
N GLU A 76 -2.49 -3.00 16.97
CA GLU A 76 -2.90 -1.59 16.86
C GLU A 76 -2.25 -0.91 15.66
N PHE A 77 -0.96 -1.15 15.42
CA PHE A 77 -0.25 -0.65 14.25
C PHE A 77 -0.87 -1.18 12.96
N SER A 78 -1.10 -2.49 12.88
CA SER A 78 -1.73 -3.12 11.72
C SER A 78 -3.15 -2.60 11.48
N ASN A 79 -3.94 -2.41 12.52
CA ASN A 79 -5.30 -1.85 12.43
C ASN A 79 -5.32 -0.38 12.02
N SER A 80 -4.20 0.34 12.20
CA SER A 80 -4.05 1.73 11.78
C SER A 80 -3.80 1.87 10.26
N ALA A 81 -3.64 0.76 9.55
CA ALA A 81 -3.37 0.74 8.13
C ALA A 81 -4.62 1.11 7.30
N LEU A 82 -4.42 1.99 6.32
CA LEU A 82 -5.41 2.33 5.30
C LEU A 82 -4.78 2.14 3.91
N THR A 83 -5.32 1.19 3.14
CA THR A 83 -4.95 1.05 1.73
C THR A 83 -5.80 1.98 0.87
N ILE A 84 -5.12 2.88 0.16
CA ILE A 84 -5.71 3.79 -0.82
C ILE A 84 -5.46 3.21 -2.21
N ARG A 85 -6.51 3.12 -3.03
CA ARG A 85 -6.45 2.80 -4.45
C ARG A 85 -6.64 4.06 -5.27
N LEU A 86 -5.67 4.34 -6.12
CA LEU A 86 -5.58 5.48 -6.99
C LEU A 86 -5.81 5.05 -8.44
N ARG A 87 -6.36 5.96 -9.24
CA ARG A 87 -6.50 5.85 -10.69
C ARG A 87 -5.92 7.09 -11.35
N LEU A 88 -5.36 6.91 -12.54
CA LEU A 88 -4.93 8.00 -13.40
C LEU A 88 -6.05 9.02 -13.64
N VAL A 89 -5.76 10.30 -13.37
CA VAL A 89 -6.60 11.45 -13.76
C VAL A 89 -6.13 11.91 -15.14
N ASP A 90 -6.98 11.76 -16.15
CA ASP A 90 -6.63 12.12 -17.53
C ASP A 90 -6.75 13.63 -17.78
N ALA A 91 -6.35 14.07 -18.97
CA ALA A 91 -6.35 15.48 -19.35
C ALA A 91 -7.75 16.11 -19.29
N ASP A 92 -8.80 15.39 -19.66
CA ASP A 92 -10.17 15.93 -19.70
C ASP A 92 -10.83 15.95 -18.32
N GLU A 93 -10.53 14.98 -17.46
CA GLU A 93 -10.86 15.03 -16.03
C GLU A 93 -10.12 16.17 -15.34
N LYS A 94 -8.82 16.36 -15.63
CA LYS A 94 -8.05 17.51 -15.13
C LYS A 94 -8.65 18.85 -15.57
N LYS A 95 -9.02 19.02 -16.84
CA LYS A 95 -9.71 20.23 -17.34
C LYS A 95 -11.02 20.47 -16.59
N ARG A 96 -11.83 19.42 -16.38
CA ARG A 96 -13.10 19.50 -15.62
C ARG A 96 -12.86 19.88 -14.16
N ILE A 97 -11.76 19.43 -13.56
CA ILE A 97 -11.37 19.82 -12.20
C ILE A 97 -10.98 21.29 -12.17
N VAL A 98 -10.10 21.74 -13.08
CA VAL A 98 -9.70 23.15 -13.20
C VAL A 98 -10.93 24.06 -13.35
N ALA A 99 -11.88 23.69 -14.21
CA ALA A 99 -13.09 24.48 -14.43
C ALA A 99 -14.04 24.54 -13.21
N LYS A 100 -13.97 23.56 -12.31
CA LYS A 100 -14.77 23.51 -11.06
C LYS A 100 -14.03 24.09 -9.87
N SER A 101 -12.72 24.29 -9.98
CA SER A 101 -11.91 24.85 -8.91
C SER A 101 -12.14 26.34 -8.77
N LYS A 102 -12.05 26.85 -7.54
CA LYS A 102 -12.01 28.30 -7.33
C LYS A 102 -10.71 28.86 -7.91
N ASN A 103 -10.82 29.92 -8.72
CA ASN A 103 -9.65 30.55 -9.35
C ASN A 103 -8.62 30.97 -8.28
N GLY A 104 -7.39 30.48 -8.43
CA GLY A 104 -6.28 30.77 -7.53
C GLY A 104 -6.27 29.95 -6.22
N ASP A 105 -7.28 29.12 -5.95
CA ASP A 105 -7.33 28.27 -4.76
C ASP A 105 -6.65 26.92 -5.04
N MET A 106 -5.34 26.87 -4.77
CA MET A 106 -4.54 25.67 -4.98
C MET A 106 -4.95 24.52 -4.06
N ALA A 107 -5.50 24.82 -2.87
CA ALA A 107 -5.99 23.79 -1.95
C ALA A 107 -7.28 23.15 -2.52
N ASP A 108 -8.26 23.95 -2.93
CA ASP A 108 -9.49 23.41 -3.57
C ASP A 108 -9.17 22.57 -4.82
N PHE A 109 -8.23 23.04 -5.65
CA PHE A 109 -7.72 22.26 -6.79
C PHE A 109 -7.09 20.94 -6.34
N ALA A 110 -6.15 20.95 -5.39
CA ALA A 110 -5.50 19.75 -4.90
C ALA A 110 -6.49 18.75 -4.29
N GLY A 111 -7.44 19.21 -3.46
CA GLY A 111 -8.48 18.36 -2.89
C GLY A 111 -9.32 17.69 -3.95
N ARG A 112 -9.73 18.42 -4.99
CA ARG A 112 -10.50 17.87 -6.12
C ARG A 112 -9.70 16.87 -6.94
N MET A 113 -8.44 17.16 -7.20
CA MET A 113 -7.52 16.24 -7.89
C MET A 113 -7.39 14.92 -7.14
N TRP A 114 -7.07 14.98 -5.83
CA TRP A 114 -6.88 13.79 -5.03
C TRP A 114 -8.18 13.01 -4.78
N SER A 115 -9.31 13.70 -4.59
CA SER A 115 -10.63 13.06 -4.50
C SER A 115 -11.03 12.34 -5.80
N ALA A 116 -10.68 12.89 -6.97
CA ALA A 116 -10.93 12.23 -8.25
C ALA A 116 -10.00 11.03 -8.49
N ALA A 117 -8.73 11.14 -8.07
CA ALA A 117 -7.74 10.08 -8.16
C ALA A 117 -8.06 8.90 -7.21
N MET A 118 -8.52 9.17 -5.99
CA MET A 118 -8.84 8.15 -4.98
C MET A 118 -10.15 7.44 -5.30
N ILE A 119 -10.03 6.22 -5.82
CA ILE A 119 -11.20 5.39 -6.13
C ILE A 119 -11.64 4.52 -4.93
N SER A 120 -10.74 4.26 -3.99
CA SER A 120 -11.06 3.62 -2.70
C SER A 120 -10.07 4.07 -1.62
N PRO A 121 -10.52 4.50 -0.42
CA PRO A 121 -11.91 4.81 -0.10
C PRO A 121 -12.42 5.99 -0.96
N LYS A 122 -13.74 6.07 -1.17
CA LYS A 122 -14.34 7.25 -1.80
C LYS A 122 -14.35 8.39 -0.80
N VAL A 123 -13.69 9.49 -1.16
CA VAL A 123 -13.51 10.66 -0.30
C VAL A 123 -13.96 11.92 -1.01
N THR A 124 -14.47 12.88 -0.25
CA THR A 124 -14.72 14.25 -0.72
C THR A 124 -13.39 15.02 -0.91
N PRO A 125 -13.37 16.12 -1.67
CA PRO A 125 -12.18 16.97 -1.79
C PRO A 125 -11.59 17.40 -0.44
N LYS A 126 -12.45 17.77 0.52
CA LYS A 126 -12.03 18.14 1.88
C LYS A 126 -11.39 16.97 2.63
N GLN A 127 -11.97 15.78 2.53
CA GLN A 127 -11.43 14.58 3.16
C GLN A 127 -10.10 14.15 2.54
N ALA A 128 -9.97 14.22 1.21
CA ALA A 128 -8.71 13.91 0.52
C ALA A 128 -7.58 14.83 0.98
N LEU A 129 -7.87 16.14 1.06
CA LEU A 129 -6.92 17.14 1.53
C LEU A 129 -6.55 16.90 3.01
N ALA A 130 -7.55 16.71 3.87
CA ALA A 130 -7.31 16.42 5.28
C ALA A 130 -6.47 15.16 5.50
N LEU A 131 -6.74 14.08 4.74
CA LEU A 131 -5.98 12.85 4.81
C LEU A 131 -4.51 13.08 4.47
N LEU A 132 -4.23 13.68 3.30
CA LEU A 132 -2.86 13.88 2.83
C LEU A 132 -2.09 14.92 3.64
N SER A 133 -2.78 15.86 4.29
CA SER A 133 -2.14 16.81 5.22
C SER A 133 -1.92 16.26 6.62
N SER A 134 -2.52 15.12 6.98
CA SER A 134 -2.40 14.52 8.32
C SER A 134 -1.35 13.41 8.41
N ILE A 135 -0.93 12.87 7.27
CA ILE A 135 0.15 11.88 7.20
C ILE A 135 1.51 12.59 7.16
N ASP A 136 2.56 11.89 7.60
CA ASP A 136 3.92 12.39 7.51
C ASP A 136 4.41 12.47 6.05
N GLU A 137 5.53 13.18 5.86
CA GLU A 137 6.10 13.46 4.54
C GLU A 137 6.54 12.19 3.80
N VAL A 138 6.98 11.15 4.52
CA VAL A 138 7.42 9.88 3.90
C VAL A 138 6.23 9.15 3.32
N GLN A 139 5.12 9.07 4.06
CA GLN A 139 3.90 8.47 3.57
C GLN A 139 3.27 9.28 2.44
N LEU A 140 3.32 10.62 2.51
CA LEU A 140 2.86 11.48 1.42
C LEU A 140 3.68 11.28 0.14
N ALA A 141 5.01 11.18 0.26
CA ALA A 141 5.90 10.91 -0.87
C ALA A 141 5.60 9.55 -1.51
N ALA A 142 5.33 8.51 -0.69
CA ALA A 142 4.94 7.20 -1.21
C ALA A 142 3.62 7.25 -2.00
N VAL A 143 2.63 8.04 -1.55
CA VAL A 143 1.38 8.25 -2.29
C VAL A 143 1.63 8.96 -3.62
N GLN A 144 2.47 10.01 -3.62
CA GLN A 144 2.83 10.76 -4.83
C GLN A 144 3.58 9.90 -5.84
N GLU A 145 4.58 9.12 -5.40
CA GLU A 145 5.33 8.21 -6.25
C GLU A 145 4.41 7.22 -6.98
N LYS A 146 3.46 6.61 -6.27
CA LYS A 146 2.49 5.70 -6.91
C LYS A 146 1.54 6.41 -7.86
N PHE A 147 1.24 7.68 -7.62
CA PHE A 147 0.44 8.49 -8.52
C PHE A 147 1.21 8.84 -9.80
N ASP A 148 2.45 9.31 -9.66
CA ASP A 148 3.31 9.72 -10.78
C ASP A 148 3.71 8.54 -11.67
N ALA A 149 3.96 7.36 -11.08
CA ALA A 149 4.22 6.13 -11.83
C ALA A 149 3.07 5.73 -12.77
N MET A 150 1.83 6.15 -12.49
CA MET A 150 0.71 5.93 -13.42
C MET A 150 0.78 6.81 -14.68
N HIS A 151 1.48 7.95 -14.60
CA HIS A 151 1.68 8.88 -15.70
C HIS A 151 2.95 8.60 -16.50
N ALA A 152 4.01 8.12 -15.84
CA ALA A 152 5.35 8.00 -16.42
C ALA A 152 5.72 6.60 -16.91
N ASP A 153 5.20 5.54 -16.26
CA ASP A 153 5.73 4.19 -16.46
C ASP A 153 4.81 3.31 -17.31
N MET A 154 5.45 2.47 -18.14
CA MET A 154 4.75 1.35 -18.78
C MET A 154 4.28 0.37 -17.70
N PRO A 155 3.00 -0.07 -17.72
CA PRO A 155 2.52 -1.05 -16.76
C PRO A 155 3.33 -2.35 -16.83
N SER A 156 3.86 -2.80 -15.69
CA SER A 156 4.56 -4.06 -15.54
C SER A 156 4.01 -4.84 -14.34
N VAL A 157 4.19 -6.16 -14.36
CA VAL A 157 3.81 -7.07 -13.28
C VAL A 157 5.04 -7.87 -12.87
N SER A 158 5.38 -7.89 -11.58
CA SER A 158 6.33 -8.85 -11.04
C SER A 158 5.59 -10.13 -10.63
N ALA A 159 6.21 -11.28 -10.89
CA ALA A 159 5.73 -12.60 -10.48
C ALA A 159 6.79 -13.36 -9.66
N ASP A 160 7.81 -12.68 -9.16
CA ASP A 160 8.99 -13.30 -8.54
C ASP A 160 8.67 -14.02 -7.21
N PHE A 161 7.54 -13.66 -6.61
CA PHE A 161 7.01 -14.31 -5.40
C PHE A 161 6.29 -15.63 -5.69
N LEU A 162 6.00 -15.95 -6.96
CA LEU A 162 5.38 -17.22 -7.31
C LEU A 162 6.45 -18.34 -7.32
N PRO A 163 6.11 -19.56 -6.86
CA PRO A 163 6.97 -20.72 -7.03
C PRO A 163 7.30 -20.89 -8.52
N LYS A 164 8.58 -20.98 -8.86
CA LYS A 164 9.00 -21.29 -10.23
C LYS A 164 8.44 -22.66 -10.59
N SER A 165 7.67 -22.77 -11.67
CA SER A 165 7.14 -24.07 -12.08
C SER A 165 8.32 -25.00 -12.38
N SER A 166 8.47 -26.05 -11.58
CA SER A 166 9.40 -27.15 -11.84
C SER A 166 8.84 -27.99 -12.99
N GLY A 167 8.95 -27.47 -14.21
CA GLY A 167 8.71 -28.24 -15.41
C GLY A 167 9.71 -29.38 -15.46
N ARG A 168 9.21 -30.63 -15.48
CA ARG A 168 9.99 -31.83 -15.80
C ARG A 168 10.54 -31.70 -17.23
N GLY A 169 11.65 -31.00 -17.37
CA GLY A 169 12.48 -30.92 -18.57
C GLY A 169 13.80 -31.64 -18.35
N SER A 170 13.75 -32.85 -17.78
CA SER A 170 14.84 -33.82 -17.86
C SER A 170 14.29 -35.08 -18.50
N GLY A 171 13.86 -34.94 -19.75
CA GLY A 171 13.79 -36.08 -20.66
C GLY A 171 15.22 -36.33 -21.14
N THR A 172 15.82 -37.37 -20.60
CA THR A 172 16.97 -38.04 -21.21
C THR A 172 16.56 -38.60 -22.57
N GLU A 173 17.24 -38.18 -23.63
CA GLU A 173 17.73 -39.05 -24.72
C GLU A 173 19.12 -38.57 -25.15
#